data_AF-A0A2E3D4A6-F1
#
_entry.id   AF-A0A2E3D4A6-F1
#
_cell.length_a   1.000
_cell.length_b   1.000
_cell.length_c   1.000
_cell.angle_alpha   90.00
_cell.angle_beta   90.00
_cell.angle_gamma   90.00
#
_symmetry.space_group_name_H-M   'P 1'
#
loop_
_entity.id
_entity.type
_entity.pdbx_description
1 polymer ?
#
loop_
_entity_poly.entity_id
_entity_poly.type
_entity_poly.pdbx_seq_one_letter_code
_entity_poly.pdbx_strand_id
1 'polypeptide(L)'
;MSHFSEISPLQAQSLIMTDNPLIIDARDAHSYKEQHIDGAMLGHEQLTEHLINSGQFERPVLVYCYHGNSSKDMAAILGRAGFKHCYSMQGGFTAWKKLIGASDASLIQAARSGDLAMVRQLLESGTNLEICDESGNTALWAACYGDHLTIMHELMEAGANINHQNPDGVTVLMYAASAGKTDAVELLVEAGAALDLVNHDDFSALDLASNIEILRYLKAQLTSQLTSA
;
A
#
# COMPACT_ATOMS: atom_id res chain seq x y z
N MET A 1 -28.45 4.12 24.47
CA MET A 1 -28.53 4.52 23.05
C MET A 1 -27.40 3.82 22.32
N SER A 2 -27.60 3.30 21.12
CA SER A 2 -26.55 2.58 20.39
C SER A 2 -25.38 3.53 20.09
N HIS A 3 -24.22 3.30 20.71
CA HIS A 3 -23.00 4.10 20.56
C HIS A 3 -22.17 3.72 19.33
N PHE A 4 -22.81 3.14 18.31
CA PHE A 4 -22.16 2.74 17.08
C PHE A 4 -23.08 2.95 15.87
N SER A 5 -22.47 3.13 14.71
CA SER A 5 -23.15 3.28 13.42
C SER A 5 -22.75 2.17 12.47
N GLU A 6 -23.70 1.57 11.78
CA GLU A 6 -23.40 0.65 10.68
C GLU A 6 -23.22 1.46 9.39
N ILE A 7 -22.16 1.18 8.64
CA ILE A 7 -21.80 1.93 7.43
C ILE A 7 -21.62 0.99 6.24
N SER A 8 -21.99 1.48 5.05
CA SER A 8 -21.75 0.79 3.79
C SER A 8 -20.24 0.76 3.45
N PRO A 9 -19.79 -0.14 2.54
CA PRO A 9 -18.40 -0.15 2.10
C PRO A 9 -17.92 1.20 1.55
N LEU A 10 -18.76 1.97 0.84
CA LEU A 10 -18.40 3.30 0.34
C LEU A 10 -18.19 4.32 1.46
N GLN A 11 -19.03 4.27 2.50
CA GLN A 11 -18.86 5.12 3.68
C GLN A 11 -17.63 4.70 4.50
N ALA A 12 -17.35 3.40 4.57
CA ALA A 12 -16.12 2.89 5.17
C ALA A 12 -14.89 3.34 4.39
N GLN A 13 -14.96 3.34 3.05
CA GLN A 13 -13.91 3.88 2.19
C GLN A 13 -13.67 5.35 2.50
N SER A 14 -14.73 6.17 2.48
CA SER A 14 -14.64 7.59 2.80
C SER A 14 -13.99 7.79 4.17
N LEU A 15 -14.47 7.08 5.20
CA LEU A 15 -13.94 7.16 6.56
C LEU A 15 -12.45 6.80 6.63
N ILE A 16 -12.03 5.74 5.94
CA ILE A 16 -10.62 5.33 5.85
C ILE A 16 -9.77 6.47 5.24
N MET A 17 -10.25 7.08 4.16
CA MET A 17 -9.52 8.13 3.46
C MET A 17 -9.52 9.48 4.19
N THR A 18 -10.59 9.84 4.91
CA THR A 18 -10.73 11.19 5.49
C THR A 18 -10.34 11.27 6.96
N ASP A 19 -10.63 10.24 7.75
CA ASP A 19 -10.60 10.33 9.21
C ASP A 19 -9.65 9.33 9.87
N ASN A 20 -8.93 8.52 9.07
CA ASN A 20 -7.88 7.59 9.50
C ASN A 20 -8.28 6.74 10.75
N PRO A 21 -9.29 5.85 10.60
CA PRO A 21 -9.84 5.08 11.69
C PRO A 21 -8.85 4.01 12.18
N LEU A 22 -8.95 3.63 13.46
CA LEU A 22 -8.39 2.35 13.91
C LEU A 22 -9.23 1.22 13.33
N ILE A 23 -8.60 0.34 12.55
CA ILE A 23 -9.24 -0.79 11.90
C ILE A 23 -9.11 -2.03 12.80
N ILE A 24 -10.24 -2.66 13.14
CA ILE A 24 -10.30 -3.86 13.98
C ILE A 24 -10.94 -5.01 13.21
N ASP A 25 -10.26 -6.15 13.22
CA ASP A 25 -10.72 -7.40 12.62
C ASP A 25 -11.35 -8.32 13.67
N ALA A 26 -12.66 -8.53 13.60
CA ALA A 26 -13.42 -9.35 14.53
C ALA A 26 -13.52 -10.84 14.12
N ARG A 27 -12.49 -11.40 13.45
CA ARG A 27 -12.42 -12.79 12.95
C ARG A 27 -12.73 -13.88 14.00
N ASP A 28 -12.38 -13.70 15.27
CA ASP A 28 -12.54 -14.72 16.32
C ASP A 28 -13.73 -14.50 17.27
N ALA A 29 -14.76 -13.79 16.82
CA ALA A 29 -15.89 -13.37 17.67
C ALA A 29 -16.75 -14.48 18.31
N HIS A 30 -16.56 -15.75 17.94
CA HIS A 30 -17.46 -16.85 18.33
C HIS A 30 -17.20 -17.38 19.75
N SER A 31 -16.19 -16.90 20.47
CA SER A 31 -15.84 -17.35 21.83
C SER A 31 -16.02 -16.30 22.95
N TYR A 32 -16.41 -15.07 22.62
CA TYR A 32 -16.34 -13.96 23.59
C TYR A 32 -17.55 -13.89 24.51
N LYS A 33 -17.42 -14.49 25.70
CA LYS A 33 -18.08 -13.98 26.90
C LYS A 33 -17.38 -12.69 27.30
N GLU A 34 -18.12 -11.73 27.87
CA GLU A 34 -17.76 -10.32 28.16
C GLU A 34 -16.44 -10.04 28.94
N GLN A 35 -15.55 -11.01 29.14
CA GLN A 35 -14.39 -10.91 30.04
C GLN A 35 -13.01 -11.05 29.38
N HIS A 36 -12.90 -11.33 28.07
CA HIS A 36 -11.60 -11.39 27.40
C HIS A 36 -11.66 -10.70 26.03
N ILE A 37 -11.22 -9.43 26.03
CA ILE A 37 -11.02 -8.57 24.84
C ILE A 37 -9.69 -8.91 24.13
N ASP A 38 -8.90 -9.78 24.75
CA ASP A 38 -7.49 -10.14 24.50
C ASP A 38 -7.19 -10.72 23.09
N GLY A 39 -8.14 -11.39 22.44
CA GLY A 39 -7.86 -12.14 21.21
C GLY A 39 -7.95 -11.38 19.88
N ALA A 40 -8.64 -10.23 19.82
CA ALA A 40 -9.06 -9.63 18.55
C ALA A 40 -8.05 -8.65 17.91
N MET A 41 -6.90 -8.40 18.55
CA MET A 41 -5.92 -7.43 18.09
C MET A 41 -4.55 -8.08 17.93
N LEU A 42 -4.38 -8.82 16.84
CA LEU A 42 -3.06 -9.29 16.41
C LEU A 42 -2.10 -8.10 16.24
N GLY A 43 -1.41 -7.74 17.33
CA GLY A 43 -0.32 -6.76 17.39
C GLY A 43 -0.38 -5.72 18.53
N HIS A 44 -1.55 -5.44 19.15
CA HIS A 44 -1.71 -4.25 20.00
C HIS A 44 -2.63 -4.43 21.22
N GLU A 45 -2.64 -5.61 21.81
CA GLU A 45 -3.46 -5.98 22.99
C GLU A 45 -3.28 -5.00 24.17
N GLN A 46 -2.02 -4.72 24.54
CA GLN A 46 -1.69 -3.76 25.61
C GLN A 46 -2.03 -2.30 25.25
N LEU A 47 -1.97 -1.96 23.95
CA LEU A 47 -2.22 -0.59 23.48
C LEU A 47 -3.70 -0.23 23.64
N THR A 48 -4.60 -1.16 23.33
CA THR A 48 -6.04 -0.90 23.35
C THR A 48 -6.60 -0.87 24.76
N GLU A 49 -6.15 -1.76 25.63
CA GLU A 49 -6.50 -1.69 27.06
C GLU A 49 -5.98 -0.39 27.68
N HIS A 50 -4.78 0.04 27.31
CA HIS A 50 -4.22 1.32 27.72
C HIS A 50 -4.99 2.53 27.15
N LEU A 51 -5.40 2.49 25.87
CA LEU A 51 -6.19 3.55 25.23
C LEU A 51 -7.60 3.68 25.81
N ILE A 52 -8.23 2.55 26.16
CA ILE A 52 -9.51 2.50 26.88
C ILE A 52 -9.36 3.12 28.27
N ASN A 53 -8.34 2.70 29.02
CA ASN A 53 -8.13 3.15 30.39
C ASN A 53 -7.63 4.60 30.49
N SER A 54 -6.96 5.11 29.44
CA SER A 54 -6.46 6.50 29.39
C SER A 54 -7.50 7.52 28.91
N GLY A 55 -8.56 7.08 28.23
CA GLY A 55 -9.61 7.98 27.71
C GLY A 55 -9.16 8.92 26.58
N GLN A 56 -8.03 8.63 25.93
CA GLN A 56 -7.37 9.53 24.98
C GLN A 56 -7.64 9.21 23.49
N PHE A 57 -8.50 8.24 23.18
CA PHE A 57 -8.75 7.86 21.79
C PHE A 57 -9.90 8.66 21.16
N GLU A 58 -9.57 9.69 20.40
CA GLU A 58 -10.55 10.55 19.69
C GLU A 58 -10.83 10.15 18.24
N ARG A 59 -10.01 9.25 17.66
CA ARG A 59 -10.18 8.83 16.27
C ARG A 59 -11.37 7.86 16.11
N PRO A 60 -11.96 7.77 14.90
CA PRO A 60 -12.93 6.73 14.59
C PRO A 60 -12.37 5.32 14.73
N VAL A 61 -13.23 4.36 15.04
CA VAL A 61 -12.91 2.93 15.06
C VAL A 61 -13.79 2.21 14.05
N LEU A 62 -13.19 1.51 13.11
CA LEU A 62 -13.89 0.73 12.09
C LEU A 62 -13.69 -0.77 12.35
N VAL A 63 -14.79 -1.47 12.60
CA VAL A 63 -14.81 -2.91 12.85
C VAL A 63 -15.36 -3.65 11.63
N TYR A 64 -14.68 -4.71 11.22
CA TYR A 64 -15.19 -5.65 10.20
C TYR A 64 -15.11 -7.10 10.70
N CYS A 65 -15.92 -7.98 10.11
CA CYS A 65 -15.94 -9.41 10.44
C CYS A 65 -16.24 -10.27 9.21
N TYR A 66 -15.93 -11.58 9.26
CA TYR A 66 -16.29 -12.51 8.18
C TYR A 66 -17.80 -12.74 8.06
N HIS A 67 -18.55 -12.69 9.16
CA HIS A 67 -19.99 -12.99 9.21
C HIS A 67 -20.73 -11.83 9.88
N GLY A 68 -21.49 -11.06 9.10
CA GLY A 68 -21.95 -9.68 9.38
C GLY A 68 -22.70 -9.37 10.68
N ASN A 69 -22.93 -10.35 11.57
CA ASN A 69 -23.50 -10.10 12.88
C ASN A 69 -22.42 -9.78 13.94
N SER A 70 -21.21 -10.33 13.80
CA SER A 70 -20.15 -10.21 14.81
C SER A 70 -19.49 -8.83 14.90
N SER A 71 -19.45 -8.07 13.81
CA SER A 71 -18.89 -6.71 13.80
C SER A 71 -19.77 -5.70 14.54
N LYS A 72 -21.10 -5.92 14.57
CA LYS A 72 -22.05 -5.06 15.29
C LYS A 72 -21.88 -5.19 16.78
N ASP A 73 -21.79 -6.42 17.27
CA ASP A 73 -21.61 -6.71 18.68
C ASP A 73 -20.31 -6.11 19.21
N MET A 74 -19.22 -6.24 18.43
CA MET A 74 -17.93 -5.66 18.78
C MET A 74 -17.93 -4.12 18.73
N ALA A 75 -18.52 -3.51 17.69
CA ALA A 75 -18.67 -2.05 17.64
C ALA A 75 -19.52 -1.52 18.81
N ALA A 76 -20.53 -2.28 19.24
CA ALA A 76 -21.33 -1.95 20.42
C ALA A 76 -20.54 -2.07 21.73
N ILE A 77 -19.69 -3.10 21.88
CA ILE A 77 -18.81 -3.28 23.03
C ILE A 77 -17.85 -2.09 23.16
N LEU A 78 -17.22 -1.70 22.06
CA LEU A 78 -16.30 -0.55 22.03
C LEU A 78 -17.02 0.76 22.36
N GLY A 79 -18.23 0.97 21.81
CA GLY A 79 -19.05 2.12 22.18
C GLY A 79 -19.38 2.17 23.68
N ARG A 80 -19.58 1.01 24.33
CA ARG A 80 -19.78 0.92 25.80
C ARG A 80 -18.49 1.13 26.58
N ALA A 81 -17.33 0.81 26.00
CA ALA A 81 -16.01 1.03 26.60
C ALA A 81 -15.54 2.51 26.52
N GLY A 82 -16.33 3.40 25.91
CA GLY A 82 -16.07 4.84 25.90
C GLY A 82 -15.57 5.40 24.56
N PHE A 83 -15.44 4.56 23.52
CA PHE A 83 -15.13 5.03 22.17
C PHE A 83 -16.35 5.75 21.57
N LYS A 84 -16.16 6.98 21.08
CA LYS A 84 -17.26 7.85 20.63
C LYS A 84 -17.70 7.64 19.18
N HIS A 85 -16.83 7.07 18.35
CA HIS A 85 -17.01 6.96 16.90
C HIS A 85 -16.75 5.54 16.41
N CYS A 86 -17.57 4.59 16.86
CA CYS A 86 -17.46 3.18 16.46
C CYS A 86 -18.35 2.87 15.26
N TYR A 87 -17.78 2.20 14.27
CA TYR A 87 -18.45 1.83 13.04
C TYR A 87 -18.33 0.33 12.78
N SER A 88 -19.43 -0.29 12.34
CA SER A 88 -19.42 -1.65 11.79
C SER A 88 -19.63 -1.57 10.29
N MET A 89 -18.80 -2.27 9.51
CA MET A 89 -18.94 -2.30 8.06
C MET A 89 -19.87 -3.42 7.56
N GLN A 90 -20.76 -3.09 6.63
CA GLN A 90 -21.63 -4.06 5.95
C GLN A 90 -20.87 -4.95 4.96
N GLY A 91 -21.38 -6.17 4.72
CA GLY A 91 -20.94 -7.04 3.62
C GLY A 91 -19.76 -7.98 3.94
N GLY A 92 -19.26 -7.95 5.17
CA GLY A 92 -18.30 -8.92 5.70
C GLY A 92 -16.95 -8.96 4.98
N PHE A 93 -16.24 -10.09 5.07
CA PHE A 93 -14.89 -10.23 4.52
C PHE A 93 -14.83 -10.02 3.00
N THR A 94 -15.84 -10.43 2.24
CA THR A 94 -15.84 -10.23 0.78
C THR A 94 -15.94 -8.75 0.42
N ALA A 95 -16.79 -7.98 1.12
CA ALA A 95 -16.86 -6.54 0.92
C ALA A 95 -15.61 -5.83 1.42
N TRP A 96 -15.03 -6.28 2.54
CA TRP A 96 -13.77 -5.77 3.09
C TRP A 96 -12.62 -6.00 2.12
N LYS A 97 -12.48 -7.23 1.61
CA LYS A 97 -11.50 -7.59 0.58
C LYS A 97 -11.71 -6.81 -0.71
N LYS A 98 -12.95 -6.48 -1.08
CA LYS A 98 -13.21 -5.59 -2.22
C LYS A 98 -12.86 -4.14 -1.89
N LEU A 99 -13.03 -3.69 -0.65
CA LEU A 99 -12.70 -2.34 -0.20
C LEU A 99 -11.18 -2.09 -0.23
N ILE A 100 -10.40 -2.98 0.40
CA ILE A 100 -8.93 -2.89 0.45
C ILE A 100 -8.28 -3.46 -0.81
N GLY A 101 -8.80 -4.56 -1.35
CA GLY A 101 -8.30 -5.14 -2.59
C GLY A 101 -8.60 -4.27 -3.82
N ALA A 102 -9.52 -3.30 -3.73
CA ALA A 102 -9.73 -2.28 -4.76
C ALA A 102 -9.08 -0.92 -4.44
N SER A 103 -8.35 -0.75 -3.34
CA SER A 103 -7.39 0.36 -3.19
C SER A 103 -5.96 -0.09 -3.52
N ASP A 104 -5.63 -1.32 -3.12
CA ASP A 104 -4.26 -1.82 -3.10
C ASP A 104 -3.89 -2.46 -4.44
N ALA A 105 -4.79 -3.29 -5.00
CA ALA A 105 -4.65 -3.74 -6.39
C ALA A 105 -5.03 -2.64 -7.39
N SER A 106 -5.70 -1.56 -6.95
CA SER A 106 -6.13 -0.51 -7.88
C SER A 106 -5.04 0.49 -8.21
N LEU A 107 -4.13 0.83 -7.29
CA LEU A 107 -2.99 1.69 -7.64
C LEU A 107 -2.08 0.99 -8.66
N ILE A 108 -1.75 -0.28 -8.41
CA ILE A 108 -0.96 -1.09 -9.35
C ILE A 108 -1.69 -1.23 -10.69
N GLN A 109 -3.00 -1.52 -10.69
CA GLN A 109 -3.75 -1.66 -11.92
C GLN A 109 -3.92 -0.35 -12.68
N ALA A 110 -4.19 0.77 -11.99
CA ALA A 110 -4.31 2.11 -12.57
C ALA A 110 -2.97 2.55 -13.17
N ALA A 111 -1.87 2.29 -12.45
CA ALA A 111 -0.52 2.52 -12.95
C ALA A 111 -0.23 1.67 -14.19
N ARG A 112 -0.62 0.39 -14.20
CA ARG A 112 -0.44 -0.53 -15.34
C ARG A 112 -1.25 -0.13 -16.57
N SER A 113 -2.45 0.42 -16.37
CA SER A 113 -3.37 0.79 -17.47
C SER A 113 -3.23 2.23 -17.93
N GLY A 114 -2.41 3.04 -17.27
CA GLY A 114 -2.21 4.44 -17.63
C GLY A 114 -3.30 5.38 -17.13
N ASP A 115 -4.09 4.99 -16.13
CA ASP A 115 -5.17 5.82 -15.57
C ASP A 115 -4.60 6.86 -14.59
N LEU A 116 -4.00 7.92 -15.16
CA LEU A 116 -3.38 9.00 -14.40
C LEU A 116 -4.34 9.68 -13.43
N ALA A 117 -5.62 9.82 -13.80
CA ALA A 117 -6.61 10.46 -12.94
C ALA A 117 -6.86 9.63 -11.68
N MET A 118 -6.99 8.30 -11.83
CA MET A 118 -7.13 7.40 -10.70
C MET A 118 -5.85 7.35 -9.84
N VAL A 119 -4.67 7.33 -10.46
CA VAL A 119 -3.39 7.39 -9.71
C VAL A 119 -3.35 8.63 -8.82
N ARG A 120 -3.62 9.82 -9.37
CA ARG A 120 -3.63 11.07 -8.59
C ARG A 120 -4.58 11.03 -7.40
N GLN A 121 -5.80 10.53 -7.62
CA GLN A 121 -6.79 10.39 -6.55
C GLN A 121 -6.30 9.46 -5.44
N LEU A 122 -5.65 8.34 -5.79
CA LEU A 122 -5.11 7.39 -4.82
C LEU A 122 -3.88 7.92 -4.09
N LEU A 123 -3.06 8.75 -4.74
CA LEU A 123 -1.94 9.45 -4.10
C LEU A 123 -2.44 10.49 -3.09
N GLU A 124 -3.44 11.29 -3.46
CA GLU A 124 -4.07 12.28 -2.58
C GLU A 124 -4.70 11.63 -1.33
N SER A 125 -5.15 10.37 -1.43
CA SER A 125 -5.72 9.64 -0.30
C SER A 125 -4.69 8.98 0.63
N GLY A 126 -3.38 9.17 0.37
CA GLY A 126 -2.31 8.61 1.19
C GLY A 126 -2.14 7.09 1.06
N THR A 127 -2.44 6.54 -0.12
CA THR A 127 -2.24 5.10 -0.40
C THR A 127 -0.79 4.69 -0.18
N ASN A 128 -0.56 3.52 0.41
CA ASN A 128 0.78 2.97 0.55
C ASN A 128 1.36 2.58 -0.82
N LEU A 129 2.47 3.21 -1.21
CA LEU A 129 3.11 3.04 -2.52
C LEU A 129 3.89 1.72 -2.65
N GLU A 130 4.26 1.13 -1.51
CA GLU A 130 5.11 -0.08 -1.43
C GLU A 130 4.30 -1.38 -1.41
N ILE A 131 3.00 -1.29 -1.69
CA ILE A 131 2.17 -2.46 -1.93
C ILE A 131 2.66 -3.14 -3.21
N CYS A 132 2.74 -4.47 -3.14
CA CYS A 132 3.20 -5.30 -4.24
C CYS A 132 2.10 -6.23 -4.76
N ASP A 133 2.15 -6.56 -6.05
CA ASP A 133 1.33 -7.62 -6.64
C ASP A 133 1.88 -9.02 -6.31
N GLU A 134 1.25 -10.07 -6.85
CA GLU A 134 1.66 -11.47 -6.62
C GLU A 134 3.08 -11.78 -7.09
N SER A 135 3.64 -10.95 -7.98
CA SER A 135 5.03 -11.04 -8.45
C SER A 135 5.97 -10.16 -7.64
N GLY A 136 5.49 -9.53 -6.57
CA GLY A 136 6.28 -8.64 -5.72
C GLY A 136 6.62 -7.29 -6.36
N ASN A 137 5.87 -6.88 -7.40
CA ASN A 137 6.10 -5.65 -8.14
C ASN A 137 5.18 -4.53 -7.62
N THR A 138 5.74 -3.32 -7.45
CA THR A 138 5.01 -2.14 -6.96
C THR A 138 4.26 -1.41 -8.07
N ALA A 139 3.54 -0.34 -7.71
CA ALA A 139 2.89 0.55 -8.69
C ALA A 139 3.89 1.20 -9.66
N LEU A 140 5.09 1.55 -9.20
CA LEU A 140 6.14 2.12 -10.05
C LEU A 140 6.57 1.12 -11.13
N TRP A 141 6.67 -0.16 -10.75
CA TRP A 141 6.91 -1.25 -11.69
C TRP A 141 5.81 -1.39 -12.72
N ALA A 142 4.55 -1.37 -12.27
CA ALA A 142 3.41 -1.48 -13.16
C ALA A 142 3.34 -0.32 -14.16
N ALA A 143 3.63 0.92 -13.73
CA ALA A 143 3.73 2.09 -14.61
C ALA A 143 4.85 1.93 -15.63
N CYS A 144 6.02 1.47 -15.18
CA CYS A 144 7.14 1.19 -16.09
C CYS A 144 6.79 0.08 -17.08
N TYR A 145 6.15 -1.00 -16.64
CA TYR A 145 5.67 -2.09 -17.51
C TYR A 145 4.69 -1.59 -18.58
N GLY A 146 3.74 -0.72 -18.20
CA GLY A 146 2.78 -0.09 -19.11
C GLY A 146 3.33 1.05 -19.97
N ASP A 147 4.60 1.45 -19.78
CA ASP A 147 5.24 2.58 -20.48
C ASP A 147 4.58 3.95 -20.18
N HIS A 148 4.15 4.13 -18.93
CA HIS A 148 3.44 5.33 -18.47
C HIS A 148 4.37 6.27 -17.71
N LEU A 149 5.27 6.94 -18.42
CA LEU A 149 6.30 7.84 -17.85
C LEU A 149 5.75 8.92 -16.91
N THR A 150 4.62 9.54 -17.28
CA THR A 150 3.97 10.56 -16.43
C THR A 150 3.55 9.98 -15.08
N ILE A 151 3.05 8.75 -15.06
CA ILE A 151 2.66 8.06 -13.83
C ILE A 151 3.91 7.67 -13.02
N MET A 152 4.97 7.21 -13.68
CA MET A 152 6.25 6.93 -13.01
C MET A 152 6.73 8.18 -12.27
N HIS A 153 6.75 9.33 -12.95
CA HIS A 153 7.15 10.60 -12.36
C HIS A 153 6.32 10.95 -11.12
N GLU A 154 4.99 10.83 -11.17
CA GLU A 154 4.13 11.13 -10.01
C GLU A 154 4.32 10.17 -8.84
N LEU A 155 4.53 8.88 -9.11
CA LEU A 155 4.81 7.90 -8.06
C LEU A 155 6.16 8.21 -7.38
N MET A 156 7.18 8.62 -8.13
CA MET A 156 8.49 9.00 -7.59
C MET A 156 8.41 10.31 -6.79
N GLU A 157 7.70 11.33 -7.27
CA GLU A 157 7.43 12.57 -6.54
C GLU A 157 6.67 12.30 -5.22
N ALA A 158 5.77 11.31 -5.22
CA ALA A 158 5.06 10.88 -4.02
C ALA A 158 5.92 10.04 -3.05
N GLY A 159 7.17 9.74 -3.40
CA GLY A 159 8.12 9.04 -2.54
C GLY A 159 8.13 7.51 -2.69
N ALA A 160 7.66 6.97 -3.82
CA ALA A 160 7.78 5.54 -4.09
C ALA A 160 9.26 5.11 -4.09
N ASN A 161 9.54 3.93 -3.54
CA ASN A 161 10.89 3.38 -3.50
C ASN A 161 11.35 2.97 -4.91
N ILE A 162 12.17 3.83 -5.52
CA ILE A 162 12.77 3.63 -6.84
C ILE A 162 13.63 2.35 -6.90
N ASN A 163 14.22 1.97 -5.76
CA ASN A 163 15.17 0.88 -5.63
C ASN A 163 14.53 -0.41 -5.05
N HIS A 164 13.20 -0.50 -5.01
CA HIS A 164 12.51 -1.71 -4.59
C HIS A 164 12.96 -2.91 -5.45
N GLN A 165 13.32 -4.01 -4.77
CA GLN A 165 13.66 -5.28 -5.40
C GLN A 165 12.50 -6.26 -5.23
N ASN A 166 12.03 -6.82 -6.34
CA ASN A 166 11.06 -7.90 -6.29
C ASN A 166 11.72 -9.21 -5.76
N PRO A 167 10.97 -10.32 -5.60
CA PRO A 167 11.49 -11.58 -5.07
C PRO A 167 12.64 -12.20 -5.87
N ASP A 168 12.88 -11.76 -7.10
CA ASP A 168 14.01 -12.18 -7.94
C ASP A 168 15.22 -11.22 -7.82
N GLY A 169 15.14 -10.23 -6.93
CA GLY A 169 16.14 -9.18 -6.77
C GLY A 169 16.10 -8.12 -7.86
N VAL A 170 15.12 -8.15 -8.77
CA VAL A 170 15.09 -7.25 -9.92
C VAL A 170 14.51 -5.90 -9.50
N THR A 171 15.14 -4.80 -9.91
CA THR A 171 14.65 -3.43 -9.73
C THR A 171 13.91 -2.93 -10.96
N VAL A 172 13.16 -1.82 -10.82
CA VAL A 172 12.47 -1.20 -11.94
C VAL A 172 13.43 -0.73 -13.05
N LEU A 173 14.64 -0.28 -12.68
CA LEU A 173 15.68 0.14 -13.63
C LEU A 173 16.21 -1.06 -14.43
N MET A 174 16.44 -2.21 -13.78
CA MET A 174 16.85 -3.45 -14.46
C MET A 174 15.81 -3.92 -15.48
N TYR A 175 14.53 -3.87 -15.10
CA TYR A 175 13.43 -4.15 -16.02
C TYR A 175 13.43 -3.16 -17.20
N ALA A 176 13.50 -1.85 -16.96
CA ALA A 176 13.51 -0.85 -18.03
C ALA A 176 14.69 -1.06 -19.01
N ALA A 177 15.88 -1.37 -18.49
CA ALA A 177 17.07 -1.63 -19.30
C ALA A 177 16.93 -2.89 -20.17
N SER A 178 16.46 -4.00 -19.59
CA SER A 178 16.21 -5.26 -20.32
C SER A 178 15.06 -5.17 -21.32
N ALA A 179 14.04 -4.37 -21.02
CA ALA A 179 12.92 -4.12 -21.92
C ALA A 179 13.22 -3.10 -23.02
N GLY A 180 14.35 -2.38 -22.94
CA GLY A 180 14.74 -1.39 -23.95
C GLY A 180 13.98 -0.07 -23.86
N LYS A 181 13.46 0.27 -22.69
CA LYS A 181 12.67 1.48 -22.45
C LYS A 181 13.58 2.66 -22.14
N THR A 182 14.19 3.24 -23.16
CA THR A 182 15.20 4.32 -23.02
C THR A 182 14.69 5.48 -22.16
N ASP A 183 13.51 6.00 -22.45
CA ASP A 183 12.94 7.14 -21.70
C ASP A 183 12.68 6.80 -20.23
N ALA A 184 12.26 5.56 -19.93
CA ALA A 184 12.07 5.10 -18.56
C ALA A 184 13.41 4.95 -17.83
N VAL A 185 14.45 4.46 -18.51
CA VAL A 185 15.81 4.39 -17.96
C VAL A 185 16.33 5.78 -17.61
N GLU A 186 16.21 6.75 -18.53
CA GLU A 186 16.65 8.12 -18.29
C GLU A 186 15.92 8.73 -17.08
N LEU A 187 14.59 8.63 -17.07
CA LEU A 187 13.76 9.14 -15.97
C LEU A 187 14.14 8.56 -14.61
N LEU A 188 14.38 7.25 -14.52
CA LEU A 188 14.74 6.57 -13.27
C LEU A 188 16.13 6.98 -12.79
N VAL A 189 17.10 7.12 -13.70
CA VAL A 189 18.45 7.54 -13.34
C VAL A 189 18.47 9.00 -12.89
N GLU A 190 17.72 9.88 -13.56
CA GLU A 190 17.54 11.27 -13.13
C GLU A 190 16.88 11.38 -11.76
N ALA A 191 15.95 10.47 -11.44
CA ALA A 191 15.30 10.37 -10.14
C ALA A 191 16.20 9.73 -9.04
N GLY A 192 17.43 9.31 -9.37
CA GLY A 192 18.40 8.79 -8.40
C GLY A 192 18.31 7.28 -8.16
N ALA A 193 17.85 6.49 -9.14
CA ALA A 193 17.94 5.04 -9.10
C ALA A 193 19.39 4.57 -8.89
N ALA A 194 19.59 3.59 -8.01
CA ALA A 194 20.89 2.99 -7.76
C ALA A 194 21.32 2.15 -8.97
N LEU A 195 22.52 2.43 -9.48
CA LEU A 195 23.06 1.79 -10.69
C LEU A 195 23.83 0.49 -10.38
N ASP A 196 24.21 0.29 -9.13
CA ASP A 196 25.09 -0.78 -8.64
C ASP A 196 24.34 -1.95 -8.00
N LEU A 197 23.01 -1.85 -7.87
CA LEU A 197 22.19 -2.98 -7.44
C LEU A 197 22.26 -4.12 -8.46
N VAL A 198 22.22 -5.34 -7.95
CA VAL A 198 22.22 -6.58 -8.73
C VAL A 198 21.05 -7.46 -8.32
N ASN A 199 20.51 -8.21 -9.28
CA ASN A 199 19.50 -9.23 -9.01
C ASN A 199 20.13 -10.51 -8.41
N HIS A 200 19.32 -11.55 -8.17
CA HIS A 200 19.82 -12.81 -7.60
C HIS A 200 20.79 -13.58 -8.51
N ASP A 201 20.89 -13.22 -9.78
CA ASP A 201 21.85 -13.77 -10.75
C ASP A 201 23.09 -12.87 -10.92
N ASP A 202 23.31 -11.92 -10.00
CA ASP A 202 24.40 -10.94 -9.99
C ASP A 202 24.41 -9.98 -11.21
N PHE A 203 23.27 -9.80 -11.88
CA PHE A 203 23.15 -8.87 -13.01
C PHE A 203 22.64 -7.50 -12.56
N SER A 204 23.37 -6.45 -12.94
CA SER A 204 22.96 -5.06 -12.81
C SER A 204 22.09 -4.59 -13.99
N ALA A 205 21.52 -3.39 -13.90
CA ALA A 205 20.84 -2.77 -15.04
C ALA A 205 21.77 -2.57 -16.25
N LEU A 206 23.07 -2.36 -16.02
CA LEU A 206 24.06 -2.24 -17.09
C LEU A 206 24.26 -3.57 -17.83
N ASP A 207 24.32 -4.68 -17.10
CA ASP A 207 24.49 -6.03 -17.68
C ASP A 207 23.25 -6.47 -18.47
N LEU A 208 22.08 -5.99 -18.04
CA LEU A 208 20.79 -6.30 -18.66
C LEU A 208 20.43 -5.35 -19.81
N ALA A 209 21.26 -4.37 -20.15
CA ALA A 209 20.95 -3.39 -21.20
C ALA A 209 20.68 -4.07 -22.55
N SER A 210 19.44 -3.94 -23.06
CA SER A 210 19.01 -4.59 -24.30
C SER A 210 19.59 -3.96 -25.58
N ASN A 211 20.10 -2.73 -25.50
CA ASN A 211 20.63 -2.01 -26.64
C ASN A 211 21.85 -1.15 -26.27
N ILE A 212 22.57 -0.70 -27.31
CA ILE A 212 23.83 0.03 -27.15
C ILE A 212 23.64 1.46 -26.58
N GLU A 213 22.45 2.03 -26.74
CA GLU A 213 22.13 3.38 -26.26
C GLU A 213 22.01 3.37 -24.73
N ILE A 214 21.16 2.49 -24.20
CA ILE A 214 21.01 2.27 -22.75
C ILE A 214 22.35 1.87 -22.11
N LEU A 215 23.08 0.94 -22.75
CA LEU A 215 24.39 0.51 -22.25
C LEU A 215 25.37 1.68 -22.13
N ARG A 216 25.44 2.55 -23.15
CA ARG A 216 26.32 3.73 -23.14
C ARG A 216 25.88 4.75 -22.11
N TYR A 217 24.57 5.00 -22.02
CA TYR A 217 24.00 5.94 -21.06
C TYR A 217 24.31 5.51 -19.62
N LEU A 218 23.95 4.28 -19.24
CA LEU A 218 24.21 3.76 -17.89
C LEU A 218 25.71 3.72 -17.56
N LYS A 219 26.56 3.34 -18.52
CA LYS A 219 28.01 3.34 -18.32
C LYS A 219 28.56 4.75 -18.07
N ALA A 220 28.05 5.75 -18.79
CA ALA A 220 28.45 7.14 -18.59
C ALA A 220 28.07 7.64 -17.18
N GLN A 221 26.87 7.30 -16.71
CA GLN A 221 26.37 7.69 -15.38
C GLN A 221 27.09 6.98 -14.24
N LEU A 222 27.45 5.70 -14.41
CA LEU A 222 28.26 5.00 -13.40
C LEU A 222 29.67 5.61 -13.28
N THR A 223 30.25 6.02 -14.42
CA THR A 223 31.58 6.65 -14.44
C THR A 223 31.53 8.03 -13.76
N SER A 224 30.47 8.81 -13.97
CA SER A 224 30.33 10.13 -13.34
C SER A 224 30.23 10.02 -11.81
N GLN A 225 29.46 9.05 -11.30
CA GLN A 225 29.34 8.77 -9.86
C GLN A 225 30.67 8.39 -9.19
N LEU A 226 31.53 7.64 -9.88
CA LEU A 226 32.85 7.25 -9.37
C LEU A 226 33.86 8.41 -9.36
N THR A 227 33.65 9.42 -10.21
CA THR A 227 34.55 10.60 -10.28
C THR A 227 34.14 11.74 -9.34
N SER A 228 32.93 11.70 -8.78
CA SER A 228 32.39 12.70 -7.86
C SER A 228 32.50 12.34 -6.37
N ALA A 229 33.00 11.13 -6.04
CA ALA A 229 33.29 10.63 -4.70
C ALA A 229 34.77 10.78 -4.33
#